data_AF-C1B8B6-F1
#
_entry.id   AF-C1B8B6-F1
#
_cell.length_a   1.000
_cell.length_b   1.000
_cell.length_c   1.000
_cell.angle_alpha   90.00
_cell.angle_beta   90.00
_cell.angle_gamma   90.00
#
_symmetry.space_group_name_H-M   'P 1'
#
loop_
_entity.id
_entity.type
_entity.pdbx_description
1 polymer ?
#
loop_
_entity_poly.entity_id
_entity_poly.type
_entity_poly.pdbx_seq_one_letter_code
_entity_poly.pdbx_strand_id
1 'polypeptide(L)'
;MELIHETGWAAPPAAVEPPLTGDIDCDVVVIGGVGGMSAALRLAEKGTDVVLLEAQTLGWGASSRNAGYITNSIAADPELLGFLLKRERLRTLYRYAENAVHFAEDAIVRHGIDCGYKSEGIVMAAVSKGQLRHARRNAKVMAEAGSSAEFVEGREAGLPDGFLGGMREGVGGTLNPHARRDRRPPHARRDRRPPQTEDELTLAGRDRTRCTRATRRDRLDQPRPAGHAAHDHRELPRHPARHHRVRHRRVQTGRNPLPDRTPARNVADDLVRGFRERFPGLRDVEPQQAWGGWIGMSSTWLPVAGEASDNVLYSLACNGHGFAQAQYVGHLLADRVGGAPLHDDLAAIWHGRKRFWPSLVSGPALHATWLADRATDRLAALTN
;
A
#
# COMPACT_ATOMS: atom_id res chain seq x y z
N MET A 1 -24.73 2.38 8.22
CA MET A 1 -23.27 2.53 8.03
C MET A 1 -22.63 3.30 9.18
N GLU A 2 -21.82 2.59 9.96
CA GLU A 2 -20.93 3.10 11.00
C GLU A 2 -19.63 3.65 10.37
N LEU A 3 -19.08 4.74 10.91
CA LEU A 3 -17.78 5.27 10.47
C LEU A 3 -16.76 4.98 11.57
N ILE A 4 -15.75 4.18 11.27
CA ILE A 4 -14.76 3.74 12.25
C ILE A 4 -13.39 4.35 11.96
N HIS A 5 -12.62 4.59 13.02
CA HIS A 5 -11.25 5.12 12.97
C HIS A 5 -10.19 4.03 12.76
N GLU A 6 -10.55 2.79 13.07
CA GLU A 6 -9.67 1.63 13.02
C GLU A 6 -9.77 0.94 11.66
N THR A 7 -9.70 -0.39 11.64
CA THR A 7 -9.85 -1.21 10.45
C THR A 7 -11.12 -2.05 10.55
N GLY A 8 -11.86 -2.16 9.44
CA GLY A 8 -13.07 -3.01 9.37
C GLY A 8 -12.75 -4.50 9.20
N TRP A 9 -11.46 -4.87 9.21
CA TRP A 9 -11.00 -6.23 8.91
C TRP A 9 -10.98 -7.17 10.12
N ALA A 10 -10.68 -6.64 11.29
CA ALA A 10 -10.60 -7.40 12.53
C ALA A 10 -10.62 -6.43 13.72
N ALA A 11 -11.01 -6.95 14.89
CA ALA A 11 -10.93 -6.20 16.14
C ALA A 11 -9.46 -5.91 16.51
N PRO A 12 -9.19 -4.83 17.28
CA PRO A 12 -7.88 -4.58 17.85
C PRO A 12 -7.36 -5.80 18.64
N PRO A 13 -6.03 -6.01 18.67
CA PRO A 13 -5.45 -7.08 19.46
C PRO A 13 -5.77 -6.89 20.94
N ALA A 14 -6.21 -7.96 21.61
CA ALA A 14 -6.54 -7.95 23.04
C ALA A 14 -5.35 -7.60 23.94
N ALA A 15 -4.12 -7.87 23.47
CA ALA A 15 -2.88 -7.50 24.15
C ALA A 15 -1.96 -6.72 23.21
N VAL A 16 -1.57 -5.52 23.63
CA VAL A 16 -0.62 -4.66 22.94
C VAL A 16 0.77 -4.86 23.54
N GLU A 17 1.81 -4.74 22.73
CA GLU A 17 3.19 -4.83 23.24
C GLU A 17 3.50 -3.68 24.20
N PRO A 18 4.28 -3.95 25.27
CA PRO A 18 4.59 -2.92 26.24
C PRO A 18 5.38 -1.80 25.58
N PRO A 19 5.12 -0.55 26.02
CA PRO A 19 5.93 0.57 25.57
C PRO A 19 7.38 0.43 25.99
N LEU A 20 8.29 0.97 25.19
CA LEU A 20 9.68 1.18 25.54
C LEU A 20 9.75 2.13 26.75
N THR A 21 10.30 1.65 27.86
CA THR A 21 10.36 2.39 29.13
C THR A 21 11.72 3.02 29.40
N GLY A 22 12.76 2.61 28.69
CA GLY A 22 14.14 3.10 28.81
C GLY A 22 14.97 2.80 27.56
N ASP A 23 16.25 3.11 27.62
CA ASP A 23 17.16 2.90 26.49
C ASP A 23 17.43 1.42 26.26
N ILE A 24 17.56 1.02 24.99
CA ILE A 24 17.98 -0.32 24.58
C ILE A 24 19.13 -0.18 23.59
N ASP A 25 20.19 -0.96 23.81
CA ASP A 25 21.29 -1.10 22.86
C ASP A 25 20.99 -2.32 21.97
N CYS A 26 21.11 -2.17 20.65
CA CYS A 26 20.94 -3.24 19.67
C CYS A 26 21.80 -2.98 18.42
N ASP A 27 21.94 -3.97 17.54
CA ASP A 27 22.68 -3.80 16.27
C ASP A 27 21.86 -3.04 15.23
N VAL A 28 20.54 -3.30 15.16
CA VAL A 28 19.65 -2.66 14.18
C VAL A 28 18.33 -2.25 14.84
N VAL A 29 17.96 -0.99 14.68
CA VAL A 29 16.59 -0.52 14.98
C VAL A 29 15.79 -0.50 13.69
N VAL A 30 14.58 -1.06 13.72
CA VAL A 30 13.59 -1.01 12.64
C VAL A 30 12.37 -0.22 13.09
N ILE A 31 11.90 0.71 12.27
CA ILE A 31 10.72 1.53 12.59
C ILE A 31 9.52 1.11 11.73
N GLY A 32 8.45 0.64 12.39
CA GLY A 32 7.06 0.60 11.92
C GLY A 32 6.70 -0.16 10.63
N GLY A 33 5.40 -0.36 10.42
CA GLY A 33 4.86 -0.77 9.12
C GLY A 33 5.03 -2.25 8.75
N VAL A 34 4.37 -2.69 7.66
CA VAL A 34 4.46 -4.10 7.20
C VAL A 34 5.84 -4.39 6.60
N GLY A 35 6.45 -3.40 5.95
CA GLY A 35 7.82 -3.48 5.49
C GLY A 35 8.83 -3.60 6.62
N GLY A 36 8.67 -2.85 7.70
CA GLY A 36 9.53 -2.95 8.88
C GLY A 36 9.38 -4.29 9.59
N MET A 37 8.16 -4.84 9.68
CA MET A 37 7.96 -6.19 10.19
C MET A 37 8.70 -7.25 9.36
N SER A 38 8.63 -7.16 8.03
CA SER A 38 9.35 -8.05 7.12
C SER A 38 10.88 -7.93 7.27
N ALA A 39 11.38 -6.70 7.37
CA ALA A 39 12.80 -6.43 7.60
C ALA A 39 13.28 -6.99 8.95
N ALA A 40 12.54 -6.73 10.04
CA ALA A 40 12.86 -7.21 11.38
C ALA A 40 12.85 -8.74 11.45
N LEU A 41 11.86 -9.39 10.81
CA LEU A 41 11.81 -10.85 10.73
C LEU A 41 13.05 -11.41 10.01
N ARG A 42 13.41 -10.82 8.86
CA ARG A 42 14.59 -11.24 8.09
C ARG A 42 15.90 -11.03 8.85
N LEU A 43 16.04 -9.93 9.58
CA LEU A 43 17.22 -9.66 10.43
C LEU A 43 17.30 -10.67 11.59
N ALA A 44 16.17 -10.95 12.24
CA ALA A 44 16.10 -11.93 13.31
C ALA A 44 16.43 -13.36 12.82
N GLU A 45 15.96 -13.75 11.64
CA GLU A 45 16.30 -15.04 10.99
C GLU A 45 17.80 -15.19 10.73
N LYS A 46 18.52 -14.07 10.54
CA LYS A 46 19.98 -14.04 10.39
C LYS A 46 20.73 -13.93 11.72
N GLY A 47 20.02 -13.91 12.85
CA GLY A 47 20.62 -13.78 14.17
C GLY A 47 21.10 -12.36 14.50
N THR A 48 20.65 -11.33 13.78
CA THR A 48 20.96 -9.93 14.10
C THR A 48 20.16 -9.48 15.33
N ASP A 49 20.80 -8.75 16.25
CA ASP A 49 20.11 -8.13 17.38
C ASP A 49 19.28 -6.93 16.90
N VAL A 50 17.98 -7.17 16.71
CA VAL A 50 17.05 -6.22 16.09
C VAL A 50 15.93 -5.80 17.02
N VAL A 51 15.67 -4.49 17.08
CA VAL A 51 14.53 -3.91 17.80
C VAL A 51 13.54 -3.31 16.80
N LEU A 52 12.30 -3.84 16.79
CA LEU A 52 11.19 -3.26 16.04
C LEU A 52 10.38 -2.31 16.93
N LEU A 53 10.27 -1.05 16.49
CA LEU A 53 9.48 -0.02 17.15
C LEU A 53 8.24 0.32 16.34
N GLU A 54 7.07 0.24 16.96
CA GLU A 54 5.79 0.66 16.39
C GLU A 54 5.15 1.71 17.30
N ALA A 55 4.57 2.75 16.70
CA ALA A 55 3.88 3.83 17.39
C ALA A 55 2.62 3.34 18.13
N GLN A 56 1.90 2.42 17.48
CA GLN A 56 0.61 1.94 17.92
C GLN A 56 0.65 0.42 18.11
N THR A 57 -0.18 -0.32 17.39
CA THR A 57 -0.13 -1.78 17.31
C THR A 57 0.52 -2.21 16.00
N LEU A 58 1.15 -3.37 15.97
CA LEU A 58 1.66 -3.94 14.72
C LEU A 58 0.58 -3.96 13.63
N GLY A 59 0.92 -3.41 12.47
CA GLY A 59 0.01 -3.27 11.33
C GLY A 59 -0.97 -2.10 11.39
N TRP A 60 -0.92 -1.20 12.39
CA TRP A 60 -1.90 -0.12 12.57
C TRP A 60 -2.10 0.81 11.36
N GLY A 61 -1.02 1.07 10.61
CA GLY A 61 -1.02 2.04 9.51
C GLY A 61 -1.79 1.60 8.25
N ALA A 62 -1.41 2.21 7.12
CA ALA A 62 -2.05 2.04 5.81
C ALA A 62 -2.29 0.56 5.42
N SER A 63 -1.34 -0.31 5.78
CA SER A 63 -1.29 -1.71 5.40
C SER A 63 -2.47 -2.52 5.96
N SER A 64 -2.86 -2.43 7.23
CA SER A 64 -4.03 -3.19 7.71
C SER A 64 -5.38 -2.54 7.39
N ARG A 65 -5.36 -1.26 7.00
CA ARG A 65 -6.57 -0.57 6.58
C ARG A 65 -6.90 -0.86 5.13
N ASN A 66 -5.98 -1.41 4.33
CA ASN A 66 -6.09 -1.56 2.88
C ASN A 66 -7.33 -2.38 2.42
N ALA A 67 -7.72 -2.31 1.15
CA ALA A 67 -8.93 -2.98 0.64
C ALA A 67 -8.79 -4.50 0.42
N GLY A 68 -7.66 -5.08 0.82
CA GLY A 68 -7.35 -6.50 0.77
C GLY A 68 -6.77 -6.95 -0.56
N TYR A 69 -6.36 -6.03 -1.43
CA TYR A 69 -5.84 -6.36 -2.76
C TYR A 69 -4.32 -6.50 -2.74
N ILE A 70 -3.84 -7.57 -3.35
CA ILE A 70 -2.45 -7.76 -3.76
C ILE A 70 -2.41 -7.67 -5.29
N THR A 71 -1.57 -6.79 -5.81
CA THR A 71 -1.50 -6.44 -7.25
C THR A 71 -0.06 -6.27 -7.67
N ASN A 72 0.27 -6.59 -8.92
CA ASN A 72 1.56 -6.24 -9.54
C ASN A 72 1.55 -4.85 -10.20
N SER A 73 0.46 -4.09 -10.05
CA SER A 73 0.43 -2.69 -10.47
C SER A 73 1.41 -1.81 -9.69
N ILE A 74 2.12 -0.98 -10.44
CA ILE A 74 2.83 0.19 -9.93
C ILE A 74 1.87 1.38 -10.05
N ALA A 75 1.77 2.24 -9.04
CA ALA A 75 0.61 3.15 -8.91
C ALA A 75 0.42 4.20 -10.03
N ALA A 76 1.41 4.39 -10.89
CA ALA A 76 1.30 5.24 -12.06
C ALA A 76 0.68 4.48 -13.24
N ASP A 77 -0.05 5.21 -14.08
CA ASP A 77 -0.69 4.66 -15.26
C ASP A 77 0.34 4.01 -16.22
N PRO A 78 0.13 2.75 -16.66
CA PRO A 78 1.07 2.05 -17.53
C PRO A 78 1.41 2.79 -18.82
N GLU A 79 0.42 3.36 -19.52
CA GLU A 79 0.63 4.12 -20.76
C GLU A 79 1.51 5.36 -20.51
N LEU A 80 1.25 6.11 -19.44
CA LEU A 80 2.10 7.23 -19.02
C LEU A 80 3.54 6.80 -18.71
N LEU A 81 3.71 5.68 -17.99
CA LEU A 81 5.04 5.16 -17.68
C LEU A 81 5.79 4.68 -18.93
N GLY A 82 5.10 4.04 -19.87
CA GLY A 82 5.67 3.64 -21.16
C GLY A 82 6.14 4.82 -22.00
N PHE A 83 5.48 5.98 -21.85
CA PHE A 83 5.92 7.23 -22.49
C PHE A 83 7.13 7.87 -21.77
N LEU A 84 7.15 7.89 -20.43
CA LEU A 84 8.17 8.58 -19.65
C LEU A 84 9.46 7.79 -19.43
N LEU A 85 9.40 6.46 -19.42
CA LEU A 85 10.51 5.58 -19.04
C LEU A 85 11.05 4.77 -20.22
N LYS A 86 12.34 4.47 -20.18
CA LYS A 86 12.95 3.51 -21.11
C LYS A 86 12.34 2.12 -20.89
N ARG A 87 12.18 1.35 -21.98
CA ARG A 87 11.63 -0.02 -21.97
C ARG A 87 12.29 -0.92 -20.92
N GLU A 88 13.62 -0.91 -20.84
CA GLU A 88 14.38 -1.69 -19.86
C GLU A 88 13.98 -1.36 -18.43
N ARG A 89 13.87 -0.06 -18.09
CA ARG A 89 13.46 0.39 -16.76
C ARG A 89 12.02 -0.03 -16.45
N LEU A 90 11.13 0.06 -17.44
CA LEU A 90 9.74 -0.36 -17.28
C LEU A 90 9.64 -1.87 -17.00
N ARG A 91 10.43 -2.68 -17.72
CA ARG A 91 10.53 -4.14 -17.49
C ARG A 91 11.01 -4.45 -16.07
N THR A 92 12.07 -3.78 -15.60
CA THR A 92 12.57 -3.98 -14.23
C THR A 92 11.53 -3.60 -13.19
N LEU A 93 10.76 -2.52 -13.39
CA LEU A 93 9.72 -2.09 -12.45
C LEU A 93 8.57 -3.11 -12.34
N TYR A 94 8.07 -3.64 -13.47
CA TYR A 94 7.02 -4.65 -13.42
C TYR A 94 7.52 -6.01 -12.91
N ARG A 95 8.75 -6.39 -13.24
CA ARG A 95 9.40 -7.57 -12.63
C ARG A 95 9.47 -7.44 -11.11
N TYR A 96 9.93 -6.29 -10.60
CA TYR A 96 9.94 -5.99 -9.18
C TYR A 96 8.54 -6.12 -8.55
N ALA A 97 7.51 -5.58 -9.21
CA ALA A 97 6.16 -5.59 -8.68
C ALA A 97 5.54 -7.00 -8.64
N GLU A 98 5.81 -7.85 -9.65
CA GLU A 98 5.40 -9.26 -9.63
C GLU A 98 6.17 -10.08 -8.59
N ASN A 99 7.48 -9.88 -8.49
CA ASN A 99 8.29 -10.54 -7.46
C ASN A 99 7.82 -10.16 -6.04
N ALA A 100 7.34 -8.93 -5.85
CA ALA A 100 6.75 -8.53 -4.58
C ALA A 100 5.46 -9.29 -4.26
N VAL A 101 4.62 -9.55 -5.27
CA VAL A 101 3.40 -10.36 -5.12
C VAL A 101 3.77 -11.79 -4.74
N HIS A 102 4.66 -12.43 -5.50
CA HIS A 102 5.10 -13.80 -5.21
C HIS A 102 5.77 -13.92 -3.84
N PHE A 103 6.56 -12.93 -3.44
CA PHE A 103 7.13 -12.89 -2.09
C PHE A 103 6.05 -12.90 -1.01
N ALA A 104 4.95 -12.14 -1.20
CA ALA A 104 3.84 -12.12 -0.26
C ALA A 104 3.08 -13.46 -0.25
N GLU A 105 2.85 -14.07 -1.42
CA GLU A 105 2.23 -15.40 -1.55
C GLU A 105 3.07 -16.48 -0.82
N ASP A 106 4.37 -16.50 -1.07
CA ASP A 106 5.32 -17.40 -0.43
C ASP A 106 5.35 -17.19 1.08
N ALA A 107 5.29 -15.95 1.56
CA ALA A 107 5.25 -15.64 2.99
C ALA A 107 3.97 -16.16 3.66
N ILE A 108 2.81 -16.05 2.99
CA ILE A 108 1.54 -16.59 3.48
C ILE A 108 1.65 -18.10 3.69
N VAL A 109 2.18 -18.81 2.68
CA VAL A 109 2.37 -20.27 2.73
C VAL A 109 3.41 -20.66 3.76
N ARG A 110 4.61 -20.08 3.70
CA ARG A 110 5.76 -20.41 4.56
C ARG A 110 5.44 -20.22 6.04
N HIS A 111 4.71 -19.16 6.39
CA HIS A 111 4.40 -18.85 7.77
C HIS A 111 3.03 -19.39 8.24
N GLY A 112 2.25 -20.00 7.35
CA GLY A 112 0.92 -20.55 7.65
C GLY A 112 -0.04 -19.47 8.13
N ILE A 113 -0.13 -18.36 7.39
CA ILE A 113 -0.99 -17.21 7.76
C ILE A 113 -2.40 -17.47 7.23
N ASP A 114 -3.36 -17.65 8.12
CA ASP A 114 -4.78 -17.75 7.75
C ASP A 114 -5.37 -16.36 7.49
N CYS A 115 -5.16 -15.86 6.27
CA CYS A 115 -5.67 -14.57 5.82
C CYS A 115 -6.79 -14.69 4.78
N GLY A 116 -7.28 -15.91 4.53
CA GLY A 116 -8.25 -16.19 3.46
C GLY A 116 -7.77 -15.74 2.08
N TYR A 117 -6.47 -15.90 1.80
CA TYR A 117 -5.90 -15.50 0.51
C TYR A 117 -6.50 -16.28 -0.65
N LYS A 118 -6.85 -15.56 -1.72
CA LYS A 118 -7.33 -16.11 -2.97
C LYS A 118 -6.49 -15.56 -4.11
N SER A 119 -5.69 -16.42 -4.72
CA SER A 119 -4.88 -16.11 -5.90
C SER A 119 -5.76 -16.22 -7.15
N GLU A 120 -6.52 -15.18 -7.42
CA GLU A 120 -7.51 -15.10 -8.51
C GLU A 120 -7.17 -14.00 -9.53
N GLY A 121 -6.06 -13.28 -9.32
CA GLY A 121 -5.75 -12.04 -10.03
C GLY A 121 -6.72 -10.92 -9.71
N ILE A 122 -6.55 -9.77 -10.36
CA ILE A 122 -7.42 -8.60 -10.20
C ILE A 122 -7.76 -8.02 -11.56
N VAL A 123 -9.03 -7.73 -11.81
CA VAL A 123 -9.47 -7.04 -13.04
C VAL A 123 -9.77 -5.58 -12.73
N MET A 124 -8.99 -4.68 -13.34
CA MET A 124 -9.32 -3.27 -13.47
C MET A 124 -10.37 -3.11 -14.57
N ALA A 125 -11.64 -3.22 -14.16
CA ALA A 125 -12.76 -3.34 -15.07
C ALA A 125 -13.27 -1.98 -15.58
N ALA A 126 -13.60 -1.93 -16.87
CA ALA A 126 -14.08 -0.75 -17.57
C ALA A 126 -15.61 -0.71 -17.63
N VAL A 127 -16.17 0.49 -17.42
CA VAL A 127 -17.61 0.77 -17.46
C VAL A 127 -18.03 1.55 -18.72
N SER A 128 -17.06 2.11 -19.45
CA SER A 128 -17.28 2.89 -20.67
C SER A 128 -16.36 2.45 -21.81
N LYS A 129 -16.76 2.74 -23.06
CA LYS A 129 -15.95 2.45 -24.25
C LYS A 129 -14.57 3.14 -24.18
N GLY A 130 -14.50 4.33 -23.57
CA GLY A 130 -13.25 5.05 -23.35
C GLY A 130 -12.31 4.31 -22.39
N GLN A 131 -12.83 3.88 -21.25
CA GLN A 131 -12.09 3.09 -20.27
C GLN A 131 -11.67 1.72 -20.85
N LEU A 132 -12.50 1.10 -21.69
CA LEU A 132 -12.16 -0.17 -22.33
C LEU A 132 -10.95 -0.02 -23.28
N ARG A 133 -10.93 1.05 -24.09
CA ARG A 133 -9.77 1.36 -24.95
C ARG A 133 -8.52 1.62 -24.11
N HIS A 134 -8.66 2.34 -23.00
CA HIS A 134 -7.58 2.62 -22.06
C HIS A 134 -7.01 1.33 -21.45
N ALA A 135 -7.89 0.46 -20.94
CA ALA A 135 -7.52 -0.85 -20.39
C ALA A 135 -6.76 -1.71 -21.41
N ARG A 136 -7.20 -1.72 -22.68
CA ARG A 136 -6.52 -2.44 -23.76
C ARG A 136 -5.11 -1.91 -24.03
N ARG A 137 -4.90 -0.59 -24.03
CA ARG A 137 -3.56 0.00 -24.19
C ARG A 137 -2.66 -0.32 -23.00
N ASN A 138 -3.17 -0.18 -21.79
CA ASN A 138 -2.41 -0.47 -20.57
C ASN A 138 -2.01 -1.94 -20.48
N ALA A 139 -2.92 -2.87 -20.80
CA ALA A 139 -2.62 -4.30 -20.85
C ALA A 139 -1.48 -4.60 -21.83
N LYS A 140 -1.51 -3.99 -23.01
CA LYS A 140 -0.43 -4.11 -24.00
C LYS A 140 0.91 -3.60 -23.47
N VAL A 141 0.93 -2.43 -22.83
CA VAL A 141 2.18 -1.87 -22.27
C VAL A 141 2.76 -2.75 -21.17
N MET A 142 1.90 -3.27 -20.27
CA MET A 142 2.35 -4.17 -19.21
C MET A 142 2.86 -5.51 -19.78
N ALA A 143 2.16 -6.10 -20.75
CA ALA A 143 2.58 -7.32 -21.42
C ALA A 143 3.92 -7.14 -22.15
N GLU A 144 4.11 -6.03 -22.88
CA GLU A 144 5.40 -5.70 -23.54
C GLU A 144 6.53 -5.48 -22.53
N ALA A 145 6.21 -5.05 -21.31
CA ALA A 145 7.15 -4.96 -20.21
C ALA A 145 7.42 -6.30 -19.50
N GLY A 146 6.80 -7.39 -19.95
CA GLY A 146 6.99 -8.74 -19.40
C GLY A 146 6.12 -9.06 -18.18
N SER A 147 5.10 -8.24 -17.89
CA SER A 147 4.10 -8.56 -16.88
C SER A 147 3.10 -9.59 -17.40
N SER A 148 2.55 -10.39 -16.48
CA SER A 148 1.41 -11.29 -16.62
C SER A 148 0.06 -10.62 -16.93
N ALA A 149 0.03 -9.29 -17.11
CA ALA A 149 -1.22 -8.59 -17.37
C ALA A 149 -1.77 -8.82 -18.78
N GLU A 150 -3.08 -9.00 -18.88
CA GLU A 150 -3.79 -9.24 -20.13
C GLU A 150 -5.05 -8.39 -20.23
N PHE A 151 -5.53 -8.22 -21.46
CA PHE A 151 -6.82 -7.59 -21.70
C PHE A 151 -7.91 -8.66 -21.75
N VAL A 152 -9.02 -8.40 -21.07
CA VAL A 152 -10.15 -9.33 -20.97
C VAL A 152 -11.46 -8.66 -21.38
N GLU A 153 -12.36 -9.42 -22.04
CA GLU A 153 -13.65 -8.91 -22.52
C GLU A 153 -14.83 -9.40 -21.67
N GLY A 154 -15.68 -8.44 -21.28
CA GLY A 154 -16.94 -8.58 -20.55
C GLY A 154 -17.18 -9.92 -19.81
N ARG A 155 -18.23 -10.63 -20.25
CA ARG A 155 -18.74 -11.85 -19.60
C ARG A 155 -17.83 -13.06 -19.74
N GLU A 156 -17.02 -13.14 -20.80
CA GLU A 156 -16.07 -14.25 -21.01
C GLU A 156 -15.05 -14.33 -19.87
N ALA A 157 -14.72 -13.17 -19.29
CA ALA A 157 -13.84 -13.05 -18.15
C ALA A 157 -14.55 -13.16 -16.79
N GLY A 158 -15.84 -13.51 -16.77
CA GLY A 158 -16.66 -13.63 -15.55
C GLY A 158 -17.08 -12.29 -14.94
N LEU A 159 -17.01 -11.17 -15.69
CA LEU A 159 -17.41 -9.86 -15.18
C LEU A 159 -18.95 -9.70 -15.14
N PRO A 160 -19.50 -9.02 -14.11
CA PRO A 160 -20.93 -8.73 -14.03
C PRO A 160 -21.44 -7.84 -15.17
N ASP A 161 -22.75 -7.83 -15.34
CA ASP A 161 -23.41 -6.93 -16.29
C ASP A 161 -23.09 -5.47 -16.03
N GLY A 162 -22.83 -4.75 -17.11
CA GLY A 162 -22.37 -3.36 -17.12
C GLY A 162 -20.86 -3.21 -17.26
N PHE A 163 -20.04 -4.23 -16.99
CA PHE A 163 -18.59 -4.20 -17.26
C PHE A 163 -18.31 -4.66 -18.69
N LEU A 164 -17.65 -3.81 -19.47
CA LEU A 164 -17.36 -4.07 -20.88
C LEU A 164 -16.13 -4.98 -21.06
N GLY A 165 -15.30 -5.11 -20.04
CA GLY A 165 -14.00 -5.76 -20.08
C GLY A 165 -13.04 -5.06 -19.11
N GLY A 166 -11.73 -5.27 -19.26
CA GLY A 166 -10.74 -4.64 -18.41
C GLY A 166 -9.32 -5.14 -18.64
N MET A 167 -8.41 -4.66 -17.80
CA MET A 167 -7.06 -5.21 -17.70
C MET A 167 -7.02 -6.16 -16.50
N ARG A 168 -6.71 -7.42 -16.75
CA ARG A 168 -6.50 -8.44 -15.71
C ARG A 168 -5.03 -8.52 -15.38
N GLU A 169 -4.70 -8.41 -14.11
CA GLU A 169 -3.40 -8.75 -13.55
C GLU A 169 -3.36 -10.26 -13.30
N GLY A 170 -2.36 -10.95 -13.85
CA GLY A 170 -2.26 -12.41 -13.79
C GLY A 170 -1.77 -12.96 -12.45
N VAL A 171 -1.24 -12.12 -11.58
CA VAL A 171 -0.77 -12.48 -10.22
C VAL A 171 -1.51 -11.68 -9.16
N GLY A 172 -1.54 -12.21 -7.94
CA GLY A 172 -2.17 -11.55 -6.81
C GLY A 172 -3.65 -11.92 -6.66
N GLY A 173 -4.39 -11.08 -5.94
CA GLY A 173 -5.79 -11.35 -5.61
C GLY A 173 -6.22 -10.70 -4.32
N THR A 174 -6.97 -11.43 -3.49
CA THR A 174 -7.61 -10.85 -2.29
C THR A 174 -7.23 -11.58 -1.00
N LEU A 175 -7.06 -10.83 0.09
CA LEU A 175 -6.86 -11.36 1.45
C LEU A 175 -7.40 -10.42 2.52
N ASN A 176 -7.41 -10.90 3.77
CA ASN A 176 -7.49 -10.08 4.97
C ASN A 176 -6.10 -9.54 5.37
N PRO A 177 -5.81 -8.23 5.20
CA PRO A 177 -4.50 -7.67 5.48
C PRO A 177 -4.22 -7.47 6.98
N HIS A 178 -5.22 -7.67 7.84
CA HIS A 178 -5.04 -7.67 9.29
C HIS A 178 -4.81 -9.07 9.87
N ALA A 179 -4.95 -10.12 9.06
CA ALA A 179 -4.78 -11.49 9.53
C ALA A 179 -3.38 -11.72 10.11
N ARG A 180 -3.34 -12.49 11.21
CA ARG A 180 -2.12 -12.78 11.96
C ARG A 180 -2.02 -14.27 12.19
N ARG A 181 -0.80 -14.78 12.29
CA ARG A 181 -0.55 -16.06 12.92
C ARG A 181 -0.83 -15.93 14.43
N ASP A 182 -1.34 -16.97 15.07
CA ASP A 182 -1.51 -17.05 16.53
C ASP A 182 -0.21 -16.95 17.35
N ARG A 183 0.96 -16.74 16.72
CA ARG A 183 2.26 -16.63 17.39
C ARG A 183 2.90 -15.25 17.18
N ARG A 184 3.20 -14.58 18.31
CA ARG A 184 3.89 -13.28 18.37
C ARG A 184 5.32 -13.38 17.80
N PRO A 185 5.81 -12.34 17.08
CA PRO A 185 7.24 -12.20 16.84
C PRO A 185 7.97 -11.94 18.16
N PRO A 186 9.17 -12.52 18.38
CA PRO A 186 9.96 -12.23 19.57
C PRO A 186 10.43 -10.75 19.53
N HIS A 187 10.32 -10.06 20.67
CA HIS A 187 10.94 -8.74 20.96
C HIS A 187 10.34 -7.44 20.35
N ALA A 188 9.09 -7.42 19.90
CA ALA A 188 8.43 -6.17 19.49
C ALA A 188 8.13 -5.23 20.69
N ARG A 189 8.41 -3.91 20.56
CA ARG A 189 8.09 -2.90 21.59
C ARG A 189 7.38 -1.69 20.98
N ARG A 190 6.57 -0.99 21.79
CA ARG A 190 5.85 0.21 21.35
C ARG A 190 6.60 1.50 21.72
N ASP A 191 6.65 2.50 20.84
CA ASP A 191 7.14 3.84 21.21
C ASP A 191 5.98 4.69 21.78
N ARG A 192 6.18 5.34 22.94
CA ARG A 192 5.17 6.24 23.55
C ARG A 192 5.08 7.59 22.85
N ARG A 193 6.06 8.01 22.04
CA ARG A 193 6.04 9.29 21.31
C ARG A 193 6.69 9.16 19.93
N PRO A 194 5.94 8.66 18.93
CA PRO A 194 6.47 8.38 17.61
C PRO A 194 6.77 9.64 16.79
N PRO A 195 7.62 9.56 15.75
CA PRO A 195 7.50 10.44 14.60
C PRO A 195 6.10 10.26 13.97
N GLN A 196 5.34 11.35 13.84
CA GLN A 196 3.91 11.31 13.52
C GLN A 196 3.61 11.21 12.01
N THR A 197 4.37 10.40 11.29
CA THR A 197 4.19 10.14 9.85
C THR A 197 3.68 8.71 9.67
N GLU A 198 2.45 8.55 9.14
CA GLU A 198 1.89 7.27 8.68
C GLU A 198 2.58 6.75 7.40
N ASP A 199 3.62 7.42 6.94
CA ASP A 199 4.49 6.87 5.93
C ASP A 199 5.20 5.66 6.51
N GLU A 200 5.05 4.53 5.81
CA GLU A 200 5.65 3.24 6.11
C GLU A 200 7.18 3.35 5.99
N LEU A 201 7.79 4.05 6.93
CA LEU A 201 9.20 4.40 6.95
C LEU A 201 9.96 3.29 7.67
N THR A 202 10.41 2.29 6.92
CA THR A 202 11.38 1.33 7.44
C THR A 202 12.73 2.01 7.56
N LEU A 203 13.03 2.62 8.71
CA LEU A 203 14.40 3.04 9.04
C LEU A 203 15.16 1.83 9.56
N ALA A 204 16.33 1.54 8.97
CA ALA A 204 17.25 0.55 9.52
C ALA A 204 18.61 1.20 9.80
N GLY A 205 19.00 1.15 11.08
CA GLY A 205 20.33 1.51 11.58
C GLY A 205 21.40 0.50 11.18
N ARG A 206 22.61 0.92 10.80
CA ARG A 206 23.82 0.07 10.88
C ARG A 206 24.68 0.51 12.06
N ASP A 207 25.39 -0.45 12.66
CA ASP A 207 26.22 -0.34 13.87
C ASP A 207 25.41 -0.29 15.19
N ARG A 208 26.08 -0.63 16.31
CA ARG A 208 25.51 -0.59 17.66
C ARG A 208 24.79 0.74 17.88
N THR A 209 23.47 0.66 17.85
CA THR A 209 22.58 1.80 17.92
C THR A 209 21.92 1.78 19.28
N ARG A 210 22.13 2.86 20.04
CA ARG A 210 21.36 3.09 21.26
C ARG A 210 20.02 3.70 20.87
N CYS A 211 18.94 2.96 21.08
CA CYS A 211 17.60 3.50 21.00
C CYS A 211 17.28 4.24 22.30
N THR A 212 17.27 5.58 22.26
CA THR A 212 16.94 6.41 23.43
C THR A 212 15.48 6.82 23.43
N ARG A 213 14.91 7.02 24.63
CA ARG A 213 13.59 7.64 24.76
C ARG A 213 13.68 9.10 24.29
N ALA A 214 12.97 9.46 23.22
CA ALA A 214 12.99 10.81 22.66
C ALA A 214 12.66 11.89 23.71
N THR A 215 13.66 12.70 24.07
CA THR A 215 13.46 13.97 24.78
C THR A 215 13.27 15.09 23.76
N ARG A 216 12.62 16.20 24.16
CA ARG A 216 12.00 17.23 23.30
C ARG A 216 12.89 17.86 22.19
N ARG A 217 14.18 17.54 22.11
CA ARG A 217 15.18 18.14 21.20
C ARG A 217 15.69 17.24 20.08
N ASP A 218 15.53 15.92 20.15
CA ASP A 218 16.17 15.01 19.18
C ASP A 218 15.20 14.60 18.08
N ARG A 219 14.95 15.52 17.12
CA ARG A 219 14.34 15.15 15.84
C ARG A 219 15.44 14.57 14.96
N LEU A 220 15.38 13.28 14.65
CA LEU A 220 16.09 12.74 13.49
C LEU A 220 15.72 13.60 12.29
N ASP A 221 16.73 14.06 11.54
CA ASP A 221 16.55 14.79 10.28
C ASP A 221 15.96 13.80 9.26
N GLN A 222 14.65 13.58 9.36
CA GLN A 222 13.92 12.70 8.46
C GLN A 222 14.06 13.28 7.05
N PRO A 223 14.43 12.47 6.04
CA PRO A 223 14.26 12.90 4.66
C PRO A 223 12.77 13.22 4.51
N ARG A 224 12.43 14.51 4.43
CA ARG A 224 11.05 14.92 4.18
C ARG A 224 10.75 14.44 2.77
N PRO A 225 9.89 13.42 2.58
CA PRO A 225 9.38 13.19 1.25
C PRO A 225 8.72 14.51 0.85
N ALA A 226 9.05 15.01 -0.32
CA ALA A 226 8.31 16.09 -0.97
C ALA A 226 6.87 15.65 -1.35
N GLY A 227 6.39 14.56 -0.75
CA GLY A 227 5.20 13.82 -1.08
C GLY A 227 4.03 14.21 -0.19
N HIS A 228 2.84 14.02 -0.73
CA HIS A 228 1.60 14.31 -0.05
C HIS A 228 1.04 13.00 0.51
N ALA A 229 0.52 13.03 1.75
CA ALA A 229 -0.34 11.95 2.20
C ALA A 229 -1.65 12.02 1.40
N ALA A 230 -2.23 10.87 1.05
CA ALA A 230 -3.50 10.72 0.33
C ALA A 230 -4.47 9.88 1.17
N HIS A 231 -5.78 10.15 1.08
CA HIS A 231 -6.79 9.41 1.84
C HIS A 231 -7.54 8.39 0.95
N ASP A 232 -7.80 7.20 1.49
CA ASP A 232 -8.54 6.13 0.81
C ASP A 232 -9.75 5.71 1.66
N HIS A 233 -10.94 5.63 1.04
CA HIS A 233 -12.20 5.29 1.70
C HIS A 233 -12.67 3.90 1.23
N ARG A 234 -13.17 3.08 2.16
CA ARG A 234 -13.43 1.65 1.91
C ARG A 234 -14.72 1.18 2.58
N GLU A 235 -15.42 0.24 1.94
CA GLU A 235 -16.74 -0.25 2.37
C GLU A 235 -16.88 -1.79 2.27
N LEU A 236 -17.72 -2.35 3.15
CA LEU A 236 -18.05 -3.79 3.27
C LEU A 236 -19.59 -4.03 3.18
N PRO A 237 -20.09 -4.64 2.08
CA PRO A 237 -21.46 -5.15 1.91
C PRO A 237 -21.61 -6.63 2.31
N ARG A 238 -22.84 -7.08 2.62
CA ARG A 238 -23.19 -8.47 2.99
C ARG A 238 -23.95 -9.21 1.88
N HIS A 239 -23.47 -10.39 1.48
CA HIS A 239 -24.28 -11.46 0.87
C HIS A 239 -23.72 -12.80 1.37
N PRO A 240 -24.54 -13.82 1.75
CA PRO A 240 -24.08 -15.07 2.38
C PRO A 240 -23.14 -15.96 1.53
N ALA A 241 -22.71 -15.52 0.35
CA ALA A 241 -21.79 -16.26 -0.51
C ALA A 241 -20.61 -15.43 -1.05
N ARG A 242 -20.61 -14.09 -0.94
CA ARG A 242 -19.58 -13.22 -1.54
C ARG A 242 -19.45 -11.89 -0.77
N HIS A 243 -18.31 -11.65 -0.13
CA HIS A 243 -17.97 -10.33 0.43
C HIS A 243 -17.50 -9.41 -0.70
N HIS A 244 -18.30 -8.42 -1.10
CA HIS A 244 -17.99 -7.52 -2.22
C HIS A 244 -17.31 -6.22 -1.75
N ARG A 245 -15.99 -6.14 -1.73
CA ARG A 245 -15.30 -4.92 -1.26
C ARG A 245 -15.25 -3.86 -2.36
N VAL A 246 -15.58 -2.62 -2.02
CA VAL A 246 -15.50 -1.49 -2.95
C VAL A 246 -14.38 -0.57 -2.51
N ARG A 247 -13.49 -0.25 -3.44
CA ARG A 247 -12.39 0.69 -3.24
C ARG A 247 -12.61 1.93 -4.10
N HIS A 248 -12.59 3.10 -3.47
CA HIS A 248 -12.50 4.36 -4.18
C HIS A 248 -11.65 5.35 -3.38
N ARG A 249 -10.69 5.97 -4.06
CA ARG A 249 -9.75 6.91 -3.43
C ARG A 249 -10.29 8.34 -3.55
N ARG A 250 -10.27 9.09 -2.46
CA ARG A 250 -10.39 10.56 -2.49
C ARG A 250 -9.09 11.15 -1.95
N VAL A 251 -8.22 11.58 -2.85
CA VAL A 251 -6.91 12.12 -2.49
C VAL A 251 -7.10 13.46 -1.78
N GLN A 252 -6.51 13.59 -0.59
CA GLN A 252 -6.52 14.79 0.24
C GLN A 252 -5.15 14.93 0.88
N THR A 253 -4.60 16.15 0.91
CA THR A 253 -3.28 16.40 1.48
C THR A 253 -3.37 16.66 3.00
N GLY A 254 -2.42 16.12 3.76
CA GLY A 254 -2.28 16.37 5.20
C GLY A 254 -1.11 17.30 5.54
N ARG A 255 -1.18 17.97 6.69
CA ARG A 255 -0.01 18.64 7.32
C ARG A 255 0.49 17.79 8.48
N ASN A 256 1.80 17.76 8.72
CA ASN A 256 2.41 17.02 9.83
C ASN A 256 2.24 17.80 11.16
N PRO A 257 1.77 17.18 12.26
CA PRO A 257 1.41 15.76 12.39
C PRO A 257 0.09 15.39 11.72
N LEU A 258 0.08 14.21 11.10
CA LEU A 258 -1.14 13.69 10.47
C LEU A 258 -2.18 13.43 11.56
N PRO A 259 -3.41 13.95 11.40
CA PRO A 259 -4.47 13.67 12.36
C PRO A 259 -4.98 12.24 12.20
N ASP A 260 -5.52 11.68 13.30
CA ASP A 260 -6.34 10.47 13.24
C ASP A 260 -7.49 10.69 12.25
N ARG A 261 -7.78 9.67 11.43
CA ARG A 261 -8.69 9.85 10.30
C ARG A 261 -9.90 8.93 10.35
N THR A 262 -11.06 9.50 10.65
CA THR A 262 -12.37 8.93 10.31
C THR A 262 -12.71 9.27 8.86
N PRO A 263 -13.36 8.36 8.12
CA PRO A 263 -13.98 8.70 6.85
C PRO A 263 -14.95 9.87 6.97
N ALA A 264 -14.95 10.76 5.98
CA ALA A 264 -16.00 11.76 5.86
C ALA A 264 -17.28 11.10 5.34
N ARG A 265 -18.40 11.31 6.04
CA ARG A 265 -19.71 10.71 5.72
C ARG A 265 -20.10 10.92 4.26
N ASN A 266 -19.97 12.14 3.76
CA ASN A 266 -20.33 12.47 2.38
C ASN A 266 -19.50 11.73 1.32
N VAL A 267 -18.26 11.34 1.64
CA VAL A 267 -17.45 10.54 0.71
C VAL A 267 -17.90 9.10 0.72
N ALA A 268 -18.16 8.54 1.91
CA ALA A 268 -18.72 7.20 2.03
C ALA A 268 -20.08 7.12 1.32
N ASP A 269 -20.99 8.07 1.55
CA ASP A 269 -22.28 8.11 0.85
C ASP A 269 -22.13 8.16 -0.69
N ASP A 270 -21.12 8.86 -1.22
CA ASP A 270 -20.80 8.86 -2.65
C ASP A 270 -20.31 7.48 -3.15
N LEU A 271 -19.56 6.75 -2.33
CA LEU A 271 -19.12 5.39 -2.65
C LEU A 271 -20.30 4.42 -2.66
N VAL A 272 -21.17 4.48 -1.65
CA VAL A 272 -22.40 3.69 -1.60
C VAL A 272 -23.25 3.95 -2.84
N ARG A 273 -23.39 5.23 -3.24
CA ARG A 273 -24.13 5.61 -4.44
C ARG A 273 -23.51 5.00 -5.69
N GLY A 274 -22.18 5.12 -5.87
CA GLY A 274 -21.47 4.50 -6.99
C GLY A 274 -21.59 2.97 -7.02
N PHE A 275 -21.52 2.31 -5.86
CA PHE A 275 -21.74 0.87 -5.74
C PHE A 275 -23.15 0.47 -6.19
N ARG A 276 -24.18 1.18 -5.74
CA ARG A 276 -25.59 0.92 -6.12
C ARG A 276 -25.89 1.19 -7.59
N GLU A 277 -25.23 2.18 -8.18
CA GLU A 277 -25.29 2.45 -9.61
C GLU A 277 -24.61 1.31 -10.38
N ARG A 278 -23.47 0.82 -9.89
CA ARG A 278 -22.67 -0.21 -10.58
C ARG A 278 -23.18 -1.64 -10.42
N PHE A 279 -23.82 -1.94 -9.30
CA PHE A 279 -24.37 -3.24 -8.96
C PHE A 279 -25.85 -3.11 -8.62
N PRO A 280 -26.74 -2.89 -9.61
CA PRO A 280 -28.16 -2.69 -9.37
C PRO A 280 -28.83 -3.84 -8.60
N GLY A 281 -28.39 -5.07 -8.83
CA GLY A 281 -28.87 -6.27 -8.13
C GLY A 281 -28.40 -6.41 -6.69
N LEU A 282 -27.52 -5.52 -6.21
CA LEU A 282 -27.05 -5.46 -4.81
C LEU A 282 -27.48 -4.15 -4.12
N ARG A 283 -28.47 -3.44 -4.66
CA ARG A 283 -28.90 -2.12 -4.14
C ARG A 283 -29.48 -2.18 -2.73
N ASP A 284 -30.09 -3.30 -2.39
CA ASP A 284 -30.67 -3.67 -1.10
C ASP A 284 -29.61 -4.05 -0.06
N VAL A 285 -28.37 -4.30 -0.48
CA VAL A 285 -27.29 -4.60 0.45
C VAL A 285 -26.89 -3.34 1.23
N GLU A 286 -27.06 -3.40 2.54
CA GLU A 286 -26.75 -2.27 3.43
C GLU A 286 -25.26 -2.18 3.79
N PRO A 287 -24.59 -1.03 3.55
CA PRO A 287 -23.24 -0.78 4.01
C PRO A 287 -23.16 -0.77 5.54
N GLN A 288 -22.32 -1.65 6.09
CA GLN A 288 -22.19 -1.80 7.54
C GLN A 288 -21.22 -0.78 8.13
N GLN A 289 -20.01 -0.71 7.58
CA GLN A 289 -18.91 0.09 8.10
C GLN A 289 -18.14 0.77 6.97
N ALA A 290 -17.64 1.97 7.25
CA ALA A 290 -16.63 2.63 6.44
C ALA A 290 -15.44 3.03 7.31
N TRP A 291 -14.23 2.81 6.78
CA TRP A 291 -12.98 3.23 7.41
C TRP A 291 -12.04 3.82 6.37
N GLY A 292 -10.95 4.41 6.83
CA GLY A 292 -9.95 5.01 5.95
C GLY A 292 -8.60 5.16 6.64
N GLY A 293 -7.58 5.41 5.85
CA GLY A 293 -6.22 5.63 6.35
C GLY A 293 -5.44 6.58 5.45
N TRP A 294 -4.21 6.91 5.87
CA TRP A 294 -3.31 7.65 5.01
C TRP A 294 -2.54 6.70 4.09
N ILE A 295 -2.20 7.21 2.92
CA ILE A 295 -1.34 6.56 1.93
C ILE A 295 -0.21 7.54 1.64
N GLY A 296 1.03 7.11 1.84
CA GLY A 296 2.19 7.86 1.38
C GLY A 296 2.28 7.85 -0.14
N MET A 297 2.35 9.04 -0.75
CA MET A 297 2.53 9.20 -2.19
C MET A 297 3.84 9.93 -2.49
N SER A 298 4.66 9.38 -3.39
CA SER A 298 5.90 10.02 -3.83
C SER A 298 5.65 11.01 -4.96
N SER A 299 6.55 12.00 -5.13
CA SER A 299 6.48 12.94 -6.26
C SER A 299 6.80 12.30 -7.61
N THR A 300 7.40 11.12 -7.61
CA THR A 300 7.72 10.34 -8.81
C THR A 300 6.63 9.35 -9.20
N TRP A 301 5.58 9.18 -8.37
CA TRP A 301 4.54 8.15 -8.52
C TRP A 301 5.06 6.71 -8.53
N LEU A 302 6.34 6.53 -8.19
CA LEU A 302 6.99 5.23 -8.03
C LEU A 302 7.27 4.96 -6.55
N PRO A 303 7.29 3.69 -6.12
CA PRO A 303 7.81 3.32 -4.81
C PRO A 303 9.25 3.80 -4.66
N VAL A 304 9.66 4.03 -3.41
CA VAL A 304 10.97 4.63 -3.12
C VAL A 304 11.68 3.84 -2.04
N ALA A 305 12.95 3.50 -2.30
CA ALA A 305 13.89 3.06 -1.29
C ALA A 305 15.23 3.79 -1.44
N GLY A 306 16.00 3.88 -0.36
CA GLY A 306 17.32 4.54 -0.42
C GLY A 306 18.04 4.59 0.92
N GLU A 307 19.04 5.48 0.97
CA GLU A 307 19.86 5.78 2.14
C GLU A 307 19.66 7.26 2.50
N ALA A 308 19.25 7.55 3.73
CA ALA A 308 19.19 8.91 4.26
C ALA A 308 20.56 9.35 4.80
N SER A 309 21.34 8.41 5.34
CA SER A 309 22.74 8.57 5.75
C SER A 309 23.48 7.23 5.60
N ASP A 310 24.76 7.18 5.96
CA ASP A 310 25.57 5.94 5.92
C ASP A 310 24.93 4.76 6.67
N ASN A 311 24.24 5.07 7.77
CA ASN A 311 23.67 4.08 8.66
C ASN A 311 22.14 4.17 8.72
N VAL A 312 21.48 4.83 7.78
CA VAL A 312 20.02 4.96 7.79
C VAL A 312 19.47 4.66 6.42
N LEU A 313 18.83 3.51 6.27
CA LEU A 313 18.10 3.13 5.06
C LEU A 313 16.63 3.50 5.20
N TYR A 314 15.92 3.71 4.09
CA TYR A 314 14.48 3.97 4.11
C TYR A 314 13.77 3.23 2.97
N SER A 315 12.52 2.85 3.21
CA SER A 315 11.50 2.56 2.19
C SER A 315 10.31 3.45 2.48
N LEU A 316 9.67 4.00 1.45
CA LEU A 316 8.58 4.97 1.56
C LEU A 316 7.64 4.90 0.36
N ALA A 317 6.40 5.34 0.58
CA ALA A 317 5.46 5.72 -0.47
C ALA A 317 5.27 4.67 -1.59
N CYS A 318 4.85 3.47 -1.23
CA CYS A 318 4.41 2.45 -2.20
C CYS A 318 3.04 2.78 -2.85
N ASN A 319 2.61 4.04 -2.81
CA ASN A 319 1.55 4.66 -3.60
C ASN A 319 0.18 3.92 -3.63
N GLY A 320 -0.16 3.23 -2.52
CA GLY A 320 -1.41 2.48 -2.38
C GLY A 320 -1.40 1.06 -2.93
N HIS A 321 -0.23 0.53 -3.30
CA HIS A 321 0.04 -0.88 -3.62
C HIS A 321 1.06 -1.49 -2.66
N GLY A 322 1.16 -0.89 -1.46
CA GLY A 322 2.25 -1.13 -0.52
C GLY A 322 2.20 -2.45 0.25
N PHE A 323 1.10 -3.20 0.23
CA PHE A 323 1.02 -4.42 1.03
C PHE A 323 2.13 -5.42 0.65
N ALA A 324 2.12 -5.89 -0.60
CA ALA A 324 3.15 -6.80 -1.10
C ALA A 324 4.52 -6.09 -1.26
N GLN A 325 4.51 -4.88 -1.81
CA GLN A 325 5.72 -4.13 -2.12
C GLN A 325 6.55 -3.77 -0.89
N ALA A 326 5.92 -3.24 0.17
CA ALA A 326 6.65 -2.85 1.37
C ALA A 326 7.26 -4.06 2.08
N GLN A 327 6.53 -5.19 2.13
CA GLN A 327 7.07 -6.45 2.68
C GLN A 327 8.32 -6.90 1.92
N TYR A 328 8.25 -6.90 0.59
CA TYR A 328 9.37 -7.33 -0.24
C TYR A 328 10.57 -6.39 -0.12
N VAL A 329 10.33 -5.07 -0.21
CA VAL A 329 11.40 -4.08 -0.05
C VAL A 329 12.02 -4.14 1.34
N GLY A 330 11.23 -4.33 2.40
CA GLY A 330 11.74 -4.53 3.76
C GLY A 330 12.70 -5.72 3.85
N HIS A 331 12.36 -6.83 3.20
CA HIS A 331 13.23 -8.00 3.13
C HIS A 331 14.56 -7.72 2.41
N LEU A 332 14.51 -7.05 1.25
CA LEU A 332 15.71 -6.68 0.49
C LEU A 332 16.58 -5.66 1.24
N LEU A 333 15.96 -4.73 1.97
CA LEU A 333 16.67 -3.78 2.83
C LEU A 333 17.36 -4.47 4.00
N ALA A 334 16.75 -5.49 4.61
CA ALA A 334 17.40 -6.30 5.65
C ALA A 334 18.64 -7.02 5.11
N ASP A 335 18.57 -7.57 3.89
CA ASP A 335 19.74 -8.17 3.23
C ASP A 335 20.84 -7.14 3.00
N ARG A 336 20.47 -5.95 2.51
CA ARG A 336 21.39 -4.83 2.36
C ARG A 336 22.02 -4.47 3.70
N VAL A 337 21.25 -4.26 4.78
CA VAL A 337 21.76 -3.93 6.13
C VAL A 337 22.84 -4.92 6.56
N GLY A 338 22.60 -6.22 6.36
CA GLY A 338 23.56 -7.30 6.63
C GLY A 338 24.77 -7.39 5.67
N GLY A 339 24.98 -6.40 4.80
CA GLY A 339 26.15 -6.29 3.93
C GLY A 339 25.99 -6.89 2.54
N ALA A 340 24.80 -7.39 2.17
CA ALA A 340 24.59 -7.94 0.83
C ALA A 340 24.72 -6.85 -0.26
N PRO A 341 25.10 -7.23 -1.49
CA PRO A 341 25.01 -6.36 -2.65
C PRO A 341 23.59 -5.83 -2.86
N LEU A 342 23.47 -4.69 -3.54
CA LEU A 342 22.17 -4.14 -3.90
C LEU A 342 21.46 -5.08 -4.90
N HIS A 343 20.32 -5.65 -4.50
CA HIS A 343 19.50 -6.48 -5.37
C HIS A 343 18.97 -5.68 -6.57
N ASP A 344 18.87 -6.31 -7.74
CA ASP A 344 18.39 -5.65 -8.96
C ASP A 344 16.98 -5.05 -8.80
N ASP A 345 16.08 -5.75 -8.11
CA ASP A 345 14.72 -5.27 -7.88
C ASP A 345 14.66 -4.10 -6.91
N LEU A 346 15.55 -4.08 -5.90
CA LEU A 346 15.71 -2.92 -5.03
C LEU A 346 16.33 -1.75 -5.80
N ALA A 347 17.28 -2.01 -6.69
CA ALA A 347 17.91 -1.01 -7.56
C ALA A 347 16.89 -0.31 -8.48
N ALA A 348 15.81 -0.99 -8.88
CA ALA A 348 14.73 -0.44 -9.71
C ALA A 348 14.05 0.79 -9.08
N ILE A 349 13.99 0.81 -7.75
CA ILE A 349 13.34 1.86 -6.94
C ILE A 349 14.33 2.63 -6.06
N TRP A 350 15.64 2.43 -6.26
CA TRP A 350 16.68 3.00 -5.42
C TRP A 350 16.96 4.46 -5.78
N HIS A 351 16.87 5.35 -4.79
CA HIS A 351 17.09 6.79 -4.97
C HIS A 351 18.38 7.30 -4.31
N GLY A 352 19.07 6.48 -3.51
CA GLY A 352 20.25 6.90 -2.74
C GLY A 352 19.94 8.09 -1.81
N ARG A 353 20.94 8.96 -1.60
CA ARG A 353 20.81 10.19 -0.77
C ARG A 353 20.16 11.39 -1.47
N LYS A 354 19.47 11.15 -2.60
CA LYS A 354 18.91 12.25 -3.40
C LYS A 354 17.73 12.91 -2.69
N ARG A 355 17.66 14.24 -2.76
CA ARG A 355 16.48 15.01 -2.34
C ARG A 355 15.38 14.86 -3.39
N PHE A 356 14.16 14.62 -2.93
CA PHE A 356 12.97 14.62 -3.78
C PHE A 356 12.63 16.04 -4.22
N TRP A 357 12.26 16.20 -5.48
CA TRP A 357 11.67 17.46 -5.95
C TRP A 357 10.32 17.70 -5.26
N PRO A 358 9.99 18.96 -4.88
CA PRO A 358 8.68 19.33 -4.35
C PRO A 358 7.58 18.77 -5.26
N SER A 359 6.65 18.01 -4.68
CA SER A 359 5.52 17.50 -5.46
C SER A 359 4.68 18.66 -5.99
N LEU A 360 4.40 18.64 -7.29
CA LEU A 360 3.49 19.59 -7.94
C LEU A 360 2.01 19.29 -7.63
N VAL A 361 1.73 18.24 -6.85
CA VAL A 361 0.38 17.75 -6.55
C VAL A 361 -0.21 18.55 -5.40
N SER A 362 -0.97 19.61 -5.68
CA SER A 362 -1.68 20.38 -4.65
C SER A 362 -3.05 19.80 -4.33
N GLY A 363 -3.58 20.07 -3.13
CA GLY A 363 -4.96 19.70 -2.76
C GLY A 363 -6.01 20.19 -3.77
N PRO A 364 -5.96 21.45 -4.25
CA PRO A 364 -6.83 21.93 -5.32
C PRO A 364 -6.66 21.17 -6.65
N ALA A 365 -5.43 20.85 -7.06
CA ALA A 365 -5.18 20.08 -8.28
C ALA A 365 -5.78 18.68 -8.19
N LEU A 366 -5.62 18.02 -7.03
CA LEU A 366 -6.24 16.71 -6.76
C LEU A 366 -7.77 16.77 -6.77
N HIS A 367 -8.36 17.82 -6.19
CA HIS A 367 -9.80 18.04 -6.25
C HIS A 367 -10.29 18.26 -7.68
N ALA A 368 -9.57 19.03 -8.49
CA ALA A 368 -9.91 19.25 -9.90
C ALA A 368 -9.83 17.94 -10.70
N THR A 369 -8.77 17.14 -10.53
CA THR A 369 -8.65 15.82 -11.16
C THR A 369 -9.79 14.89 -10.74
N TRP A 370 -10.16 14.87 -9.46
CA TRP A 370 -11.30 14.08 -8.97
C TRP A 370 -12.64 14.54 -9.57
N LEU A 371 -12.88 15.84 -9.67
CA LEU A 371 -14.08 16.37 -10.32
C LEU A 371 -14.13 16.03 -11.81
N ALA A 372 -12.99 16.09 -12.51
CA ALA A 372 -12.88 15.73 -13.91
C ALA A 372 -13.16 14.23 -14.13
N ASP A 373 -12.62 13.35 -13.27
CA ASP A 373 -12.89 11.91 -13.27
C ASP A 373 -14.40 11.64 -13.09
N ARG A 374 -15.03 12.23 -12.06
CA ARG A 374 -16.47 12.13 -11.80
C ARG A 374 -17.33 12.69 -12.95
N ALA A 375 -16.91 13.78 -13.57
CA ALA A 375 -17.59 14.35 -14.73
C ALA A 375 -17.49 13.42 -15.94
N THR A 376 -16.34 12.79 -16.14
CA THR A 376 -16.12 11.81 -17.21
C THR A 376 -16.99 10.58 -17.00
N ASP A 377 -17.11 10.08 -15.78
CA ASP A 377 -18.02 8.98 -15.44
C ASP A 377 -19.49 9.33 -15.72
N ARG A 378 -19.92 10.55 -15.35
CA ARG A 378 -21.29 11.02 -15.61
C ARG A 378 -21.58 11.22 -17.09
N LEU A 379 -20.63 11.77 -17.85
CA LEU A 379 -20.75 11.91 -19.29
C LEU A 379 -20.79 10.55 -19.98
N ALA A 380 -19.96 9.60 -19.55
CA ALA A 380 -19.98 8.24 -20.04
C ALA A 380 -21.35 7.58 -19.83
N ALA A 381 -21.98 7.78 -18.67
CA ALA A 381 -23.32 7.28 -18.36
C ALA A 381 -24.45 7.92 -19.21
N LEU A 382 -24.22 9.09 -19.80
CA LEU A 382 -25.16 9.75 -20.73
C LEU A 382 -24.94 9.37 -22.20
N THR A 383 -23.77 8.79 -22.53
CA THR A 383 -23.36 8.43 -23.91
C THR A 383 -23.38 6.94 -24.22
N ASN A 384 -23.60 6.11 -23.20
CA ASN A 384 -23.93 4.69 -23.31
C ASN A 384 -25.44 4.52 -23.28
#